data_AF-A0A2D6MWP3-F1
#
_entry.id   AF-A0A2D6MWP3-F1
#
_cell.length_a   1.000
_cell.length_b   1.000
_cell.length_c   1.000
_cell.angle_alpha   90.00
_cell.angle_beta   90.00
_cell.angle_gamma   90.00
#
_symmetry.space_group_name_H-M   'P 1'
#
loop_
_entity.id
_entity.type
_entity.pdbx_description
1 polymer ?
#
loop_
_entity_poly.entity_id
_entity_poly.type
_entity_poly.pdbx_seq_one_letter_code
_entity_poly.pdbx_strand_id
1 'polypeptide(L)'
;MLRLDRVSAGERLAKPIVVEVRGQLPAAIETAFDAFRSIDLRTTMVGYSPLPAVSAIEDQTGRWDSVAESRIARLADGHGMLETLTAVERPRRAGAWRYEFEPRSILVRPAARLVLTRHWRPCMEQALGLAVHGARCSSRANPRATRPGRCMSRRR
;
A
#
# COMPACT_ATOMS: atom_id res chain seq x y z
N MET A 1 -17.26 14.06 -24.63
CA MET A 1 -16.00 14.82 -24.46
C MET A 1 -15.26 14.23 -23.26
N LEU A 2 -14.52 13.15 -23.48
CA LEU A 2 -13.79 12.41 -22.44
C LEU A 2 -12.31 12.56 -22.73
N ARG A 3 -11.63 13.35 -21.90
CA ARG A 3 -10.19 13.53 -21.93
C ARG A 3 -9.59 12.42 -21.08
N LEU A 4 -9.31 11.29 -21.71
CA LEU A 4 -8.33 10.35 -21.19
C LEU A 4 -6.98 11.03 -21.42
N ASP A 5 -6.58 11.89 -20.47
CA ASP A 5 -5.17 12.21 -20.33
C ASP A 5 -4.49 10.90 -19.94
N ARG A 6 -4.07 10.19 -20.99
CA ARG A 6 -3.00 9.20 -21.00
C ARG A 6 -2.07 9.59 -19.86
N VAL A 7 -1.94 8.73 -18.85
CA VAL A 7 -0.87 8.87 -17.87
C VAL A 7 0.41 8.75 -18.67
N SER A 8 0.86 9.90 -19.18
CA SER A 8 2.13 10.03 -19.86
C SER A 8 3.14 9.43 -18.91
N ALA A 9 3.88 8.45 -19.40
CA ALA A 9 5.17 8.09 -18.83
C ALA A 9 6.00 9.38 -18.85
N GLY A 10 5.82 10.20 -17.81
CA GLY A 10 6.49 11.47 -17.67
C GLY A 10 7.97 11.18 -17.61
N GLU A 11 8.75 11.92 -18.38
CA GLU A 11 10.20 11.95 -18.24
C GLU A 11 10.57 11.94 -16.74
N ARG A 12 11.53 11.09 -16.38
CA ARG A 12 12.09 11.03 -15.02
C ARG A 12 12.82 12.33 -14.73
N LEU A 13 12.10 13.37 -14.35
CA LEU A 13 12.64 14.71 -14.16
C LEU A 13 13.34 14.90 -12.82
N ALA A 14 13.17 13.99 -11.86
CA ALA A 14 13.65 14.16 -10.50
C ALA A 14 14.16 12.86 -9.85
N LYS A 15 15.27 12.94 -9.09
CA LYS A 15 15.85 11.78 -8.38
C LYS A 15 14.83 11.15 -7.42
N PRO A 16 14.65 9.81 -7.44
CA PRO A 16 13.70 9.12 -6.58
C PRO A 16 13.88 9.45 -5.11
N ILE A 17 12.78 9.58 -4.38
CA ILE A 17 12.76 9.69 -2.93
C ILE A 17 12.61 8.27 -2.39
N VAL A 18 13.63 7.78 -1.70
CA VAL A 18 13.62 6.48 -1.02
C VAL A 18 13.31 6.73 0.45
N VAL A 19 12.28 6.06 0.98
CA VAL A 19 11.95 6.09 2.41
C VAL A 19 12.03 4.67 2.96
N GLU A 20 12.87 4.49 3.97
CA GLU A 20 12.98 3.23 4.70
C GLU A 20 12.19 3.34 6.01
N VAL A 21 11.29 2.40 6.24
CA VAL A 21 10.54 2.27 7.49
C VAL A 21 10.87 0.93 8.10
N ARG A 22 11.24 0.93 9.38
CA ARG A 22 11.44 -0.28 10.18
C ARG A 22 10.43 -0.26 11.32
N GLY A 23 9.81 -1.40 11.56
CA GLY A 23 8.84 -1.59 12.63
C GLY A 23 8.71 -3.06 13.02
N GLN A 24 8.04 -3.30 14.13
CA GLN A 24 7.66 -4.64 14.58
C GLN A 24 6.16 -4.81 14.44
N LEU A 25 5.74 -5.99 13.98
CA LEU A 25 4.34 -6.33 13.81
C LEU A 25 3.99 -7.50 14.73
N PRO A 26 2.80 -7.53 15.34
CA PRO A 26 2.39 -8.63 16.20
C PRO A 26 1.92 -9.85 15.38
N ALA A 27 2.61 -10.21 14.30
CA ALA A 27 2.30 -11.32 13.40
C ALA A 27 3.56 -11.95 12.81
N ALA A 28 3.48 -13.22 12.38
CA ALA A 28 4.57 -13.87 11.65
C ALA A 28 4.85 -13.13 10.33
N ILE A 29 6.11 -13.07 9.93
CA ILE A 29 6.54 -12.25 8.79
C ILE A 29 5.93 -12.75 7.47
N GLU A 30 5.71 -14.05 7.34
CA GLU A 30 5.07 -14.69 6.20
C GLU A 30 3.58 -14.29 6.12
N THR A 31 2.90 -14.21 7.26
CA THR A 31 1.51 -13.73 7.31
C THR A 31 1.42 -12.27 6.92
N ALA A 32 2.34 -11.43 7.42
CA ALA A 32 2.40 -10.03 7.03
C ALA A 32 2.70 -9.88 5.53
N PHE A 33 3.62 -10.67 4.99
CA PHE A 33 3.95 -10.70 3.56
C PHE A 33 2.76 -11.10 2.69
N ASP A 34 2.10 -12.22 2.99
CA ASP A 34 0.97 -12.70 2.21
C ASP A 34 -0.21 -11.71 2.29
N ALA A 35 -0.48 -11.14 3.47
CA ALA A 35 -1.51 -10.12 3.65
C ALA A 35 -1.21 -8.84 2.86
N PHE A 36 0.06 -8.41 2.84
CA PHE A 36 0.48 -7.20 2.14
C PHE A 36 0.50 -7.38 0.63
N ARG A 37 0.84 -8.58 0.13
CA ARG A 37 0.80 -8.91 -1.30
C ARG A 37 -0.61 -8.79 -1.86
N SER A 38 -1.63 -9.28 -1.14
CA SER A 38 -3.02 -9.27 -1.59
C SER A 38 -3.81 -8.03 -1.12
N ILE A 39 -3.13 -6.96 -0.72
CA ILE A 39 -3.77 -5.83 -0.04
C ILE A 39 -4.59 -4.99 -1.04
N ASP A 40 -5.86 -4.74 -0.72
CA ASP A 40 -6.64 -3.69 -1.39
C ASP A 40 -6.23 -2.35 -0.77
N LEU A 41 -5.47 -1.54 -1.52
CA LEU A 41 -4.97 -0.25 -1.04
C LEU A 41 -6.09 0.68 -0.57
N ARG A 42 -7.31 0.57 -1.11
CA ARG A 42 -8.45 1.39 -0.67
C ARG A 42 -8.86 1.10 0.76
N THR A 43 -8.55 -0.10 1.24
CA THR A 43 -8.89 -0.55 2.60
C THR A 43 -7.77 -0.31 3.60
N THR A 44 -6.53 -0.08 3.14
CA THR A 44 -5.36 0.01 4.02
C THR A 44 -4.66 1.35 3.99
N MET A 45 -4.68 2.05 2.85
CA MET A 45 -4.22 3.43 2.71
C MET A 45 -5.41 4.39 2.80
N VAL A 46 -6.07 4.40 3.96
CA VAL A 46 -7.28 5.22 4.23
C VAL A 46 -6.97 6.69 4.57
N GLY A 47 -5.75 7.14 4.28
CA GLY A 47 -5.26 8.48 4.57
C GLY A 47 -4.60 8.57 5.95
N TYR A 48 -3.50 9.32 6.03
CA TYR A 48 -2.82 9.61 7.29
C TYR A 48 -2.15 10.99 7.24
N SER A 49 -2.80 11.97 7.88
CA SER A 49 -2.36 13.37 7.85
C SER A 49 -2.14 13.84 6.40
N PRO A 50 -1.10 14.58 5.94
CA PRO A 50 -1.09 15.14 4.58
C PRO A 50 -1.04 14.08 3.47
N LEU A 51 -0.94 12.79 3.80
CA LEU A 51 -1.07 11.71 2.84
C LEU A 51 -2.56 11.41 2.61
N PRO A 52 -3.10 11.72 1.42
CA PRO A 52 -4.49 11.46 1.09
C PRO A 52 -4.79 9.95 1.08
N ALA A 53 -6.06 9.60 1.27
CA ALA A 53 -6.52 8.22 1.11
C ALA A 53 -6.44 7.76 -0.35
N VAL A 54 -6.29 6.46 -0.57
CA VAL A 54 -6.49 5.85 -1.90
C VAL A 54 -7.98 5.65 -2.11
N SER A 55 -8.54 6.31 -3.12
CA SER A 55 -9.97 6.30 -3.45
C SER A 55 -10.33 5.27 -4.52
N ALA A 56 -9.42 5.02 -5.47
CA ALA A 56 -9.62 4.02 -6.53
C ALA A 56 -8.30 3.39 -6.97
N ILE A 57 -8.40 2.20 -7.55
CA ILE A 57 -7.31 1.55 -8.29
C ILE A 57 -7.75 1.43 -9.74
N GLU A 58 -6.92 1.94 -10.63
CA GLU A 58 -7.13 1.96 -12.08
C GLU A 58 -5.95 1.30 -12.78
N ASP A 59 -6.18 0.82 -14.00
CA ASP A 59 -5.17 0.24 -14.90
C ASP A 59 -4.25 -0.78 -14.21
N GLN A 60 -4.80 -1.58 -13.29
CA GLN A 60 -4.05 -2.66 -12.66
C GLN A 60 -3.86 -3.81 -13.64
N THR A 61 -2.61 -4.10 -13.95
CA THR A 61 -2.24 -5.30 -14.72
C THR A 61 -2.09 -6.47 -13.76
N GLY A 62 -2.79 -7.57 -14.05
CA GLY A 62 -2.67 -8.82 -13.30
C GLY A 62 -3.11 -8.72 -11.82
N ARG A 63 -2.63 -9.62 -10.98
CA ARG A 63 -3.17 -9.84 -9.62
C ARG A 63 -2.41 -9.10 -8.52
N TRP A 64 -1.45 -8.27 -8.88
CA TRP A 64 -0.50 -7.63 -7.97
C TRP A 64 0.42 -8.64 -7.25
N ASP A 65 1.00 -9.50 -8.06
CA ASP A 65 1.59 -10.75 -7.65
C ASP A 65 2.85 -11.10 -8.46
N SER A 66 3.08 -10.41 -9.57
CA SER A 66 4.21 -10.66 -10.47
C SER A 66 4.99 -9.38 -10.75
N VAL A 67 6.31 -9.51 -10.89
CA VAL A 67 7.19 -8.38 -11.22
C VAL A 67 6.76 -7.77 -12.56
N ALA A 68 6.93 -6.45 -12.68
CA ALA A 68 6.51 -5.60 -13.79
C ALA A 68 5.00 -5.31 -13.88
N GLU A 69 4.18 -5.87 -12.99
CA GLU A 69 2.79 -5.41 -12.87
C GLU A 69 2.73 -3.96 -12.38
N SER A 70 1.84 -3.17 -12.96
CA SER A 70 1.62 -1.76 -12.63
C SER A 70 0.17 -1.48 -12.29
N ARG A 71 -0.06 -0.41 -11.54
CA ARG A 71 -1.40 0.13 -11.26
C ARG A 71 -1.36 1.62 -11.01
N ILE A 72 -2.49 2.29 -11.20
CA ILE A 72 -2.68 3.69 -10.82
C ILE A 72 -3.54 3.74 -9.57
N ALA A 73 -2.95 4.14 -8.45
CA ALA A 73 -3.69 4.48 -7.24
C ALA A 73 -4.19 5.93 -7.35
N ARG A 74 -5.51 6.12 -7.45
CA ARG A 74 -6.15 7.43 -7.34
C ARG A 74 -6.23 7.82 -5.88
N LEU A 75 -5.86 9.06 -5.61
CA LEU A 75 -5.86 9.66 -4.30
C LEU A 75 -7.12 10.49 -4.11
N ALA A 76 -7.58 10.62 -2.87
CA ALA A 76 -8.80 11.35 -2.51
C ALA A 76 -8.73 12.86 -2.79
N ASP A 77 -7.53 13.40 -2.99
CA ASP A 77 -7.28 14.79 -3.39
C ASP A 77 -7.33 15.00 -4.92
N GLY A 78 -7.68 13.96 -5.69
CA GLY A 78 -7.77 14.00 -7.15
C GLY A 78 -6.45 13.73 -7.87
N HIS A 79 -5.33 13.59 -7.15
CA HIS A 79 -4.07 13.16 -7.72
C HIS A 79 -4.01 11.64 -7.93
N GLY A 80 -2.94 11.16 -8.58
CA GLY A 80 -2.74 9.74 -8.82
C GLY A 80 -1.28 9.35 -8.72
N MET A 81 -1.04 8.14 -8.23
CA MET A 81 0.27 7.52 -8.08
C MET A 81 0.35 6.30 -8.98
N LEU A 82 1.33 6.28 -9.88
CA LEU A 82 1.67 5.07 -10.65
C LEU A 82 2.57 4.20 -9.78
N GLU A 83 2.14 2.98 -9.51
CA GLU A 83 2.94 1.97 -8.83
C GLU A 83 3.39 0.91 -9.81
N THR A 84 4.59 0.38 -9.63
CA THR A 84 5.12 -0.76 -10.38
C THR A 84 5.80 -1.72 -9.42
N LEU A 85 5.45 -3.01 -9.51
CA LEU A 85 6.04 -4.04 -8.69
C LEU A 85 7.41 -4.44 -9.27
N THR A 86 8.50 -3.98 -8.67
CA THR A 86 9.85 -4.14 -9.22
C THR A 86 10.58 -5.38 -8.71
N ALA A 87 10.22 -5.89 -7.53
CA ALA A 87 10.81 -7.09 -6.96
C ALA A 87 9.82 -7.75 -5.98
N VAL A 88 9.85 -9.09 -5.92
CA VAL A 88 9.10 -9.87 -4.93
C VAL A 88 10.02 -10.96 -4.38
N GLU A 89 10.37 -10.84 -3.12
CA GLU A 89 11.18 -11.84 -2.42
C GLU A 89 10.44 -12.29 -1.16
N ARG A 90 10.18 -13.60 -1.03
CA ARG A 90 9.49 -14.14 0.14
C ARG A 90 10.45 -14.08 1.35
N PRO A 91 10.08 -13.39 2.44
CA PRO A 91 10.96 -13.23 3.59
C PRO A 91 11.14 -14.54 4.35
N ARG A 92 12.36 -14.77 4.85
CA ARG A 92 12.69 -15.93 5.71
C ARG A 92 12.82 -15.61 7.19
N ARG A 93 13.20 -14.37 7.52
CA ARG A 93 13.46 -13.91 8.91
C ARG A 93 12.99 -12.49 9.14
N ALA A 94 13.23 -11.62 8.17
CA ALA A 94 12.75 -10.25 8.14
C ALA A 94 12.25 -9.94 6.72
N GLY A 95 11.24 -9.08 6.62
CA GLY A 95 10.73 -8.57 5.35
C GLY A 95 11.06 -7.09 5.21
N ALA A 96 11.26 -6.66 3.97
CA ALA A 96 11.45 -5.27 3.61
C ALA A 96 10.49 -4.91 2.48
N TRP A 97 9.84 -3.76 2.61
CA TRP A 97 9.10 -3.13 1.52
C TRP A 97 9.84 -1.85 1.17
N ARG A 98 10.24 -1.73 -0.10
CA ARG A 98 10.93 -0.55 -0.61
C ARG A 98 10.00 0.22 -1.51
N TYR A 99 9.81 1.49 -1.18
CA TYR A 99 9.07 2.44 -2.00
C TYR A 99 10.04 3.46 -2.57
N GLU A 100 9.99 3.62 -3.90
CA GLU A 100 10.70 4.67 -4.61
C GLU A 100 9.67 5.61 -5.22
N PHE A 101 9.64 6.84 -4.71
CA PHE A 101 8.71 7.85 -5.21
C PHE A 101 9.40 8.72 -6.25
N GLU A 102 8.80 8.79 -7.43
CA GLU A 102 9.27 9.62 -8.54
C GLU A 102 8.36 10.86 -8.63
N PRO A 103 8.75 12.01 -8.04
CA PRO A 103 7.94 13.22 -8.16
C PRO A 103 7.96 13.73 -9.60
N ARG A 104 6.79 14.15 -10.09
CA ARG A 104 6.63 14.67 -11.46
C ARG A 104 7.39 15.97 -11.74
N SER A 105 7.88 16.65 -10.70
CA SER A 105 8.63 17.91 -10.84
C SER A 105 9.72 18.02 -9.78
N ILE A 106 10.85 18.63 -10.17
CA ILE A 106 11.94 18.95 -9.25
C ILE A 106 11.52 19.96 -8.17
N LEU A 107 10.53 20.81 -8.47
CA LEU A 107 10.04 21.86 -7.58
C LEU A 107 9.24 21.28 -6.40
N VAL A 108 8.47 20.22 -6.63
CA VAL A 108 7.65 19.58 -5.59
C VAL A 108 8.45 18.59 -4.74
N ARG A 109 9.62 18.14 -5.21
CA ARG A 109 10.48 17.16 -4.55
C ARG A 109 10.84 17.49 -3.09
N PRO A 110 11.29 18.71 -2.72
CA PRO A 110 11.60 19.00 -1.32
C PRO A 110 10.38 18.90 -0.40
N ALA A 111 9.22 19.40 -0.84
CA ALA A 111 7.97 19.31 -0.09
C ALA A 111 7.49 17.85 0.01
N ALA A 112 7.50 17.10 -1.09
CA ALA A 112 7.15 15.68 -1.12
C ALA A 112 8.08 14.86 -0.22
N ARG A 113 9.39 15.13 -0.23
CA ARG A 113 10.37 14.47 0.65
C ARG A 113 10.05 14.73 2.11
N LEU A 114 9.74 15.98 2.49
CA LEU A 114 9.39 16.32 3.87
C LEU A 114 8.13 15.58 4.32
N VAL A 115 7.08 15.60 3.48
CA VAL A 115 5.81 14.91 3.74
C VAL A 115 6.03 13.41 3.89
N LEU A 116 6.70 12.77 2.92
CA LEU A 116 6.97 11.33 2.95
C LEU A 116 7.82 10.96 4.17
N THR A 117 8.91 11.69 4.46
CA THR A 117 9.77 11.35 5.60
C THR A 117 9.01 11.44 6.94
N ARG A 118 8.09 12.40 7.09
CA ARG A 118 7.37 12.63 8.33
C ARG A 118 6.14 11.74 8.51
N HIS A 119 5.43 11.44 7.43
CA HIS A 119 4.11 10.81 7.50
C HIS A 119 4.04 9.41 6.89
N TRP A 120 5.06 8.98 6.14
CA TRP A 120 5.05 7.65 5.51
C TRP A 120 5.11 6.51 6.52
N ARG A 121 5.97 6.62 7.55
CA ARG A 121 6.05 5.59 8.61
C ARG A 121 4.69 5.30 9.24
N PRO A 122 3.99 6.27 9.83
CA PRO A 122 2.73 5.98 10.50
C PRO A 122 1.61 5.57 9.53
N CYS A 123 1.62 6.07 8.29
CA CYS A 123 0.73 5.58 7.23
C CYS A 123 0.96 4.08 6.96
N MET A 124 2.22 3.66 6.82
CA MET A 124 2.59 2.26 6.57
C MET A 124 2.31 1.36 7.77
N GLU A 125 2.57 1.82 9.00
CA GLU A 125 2.23 1.09 10.23
C GLU A 125 0.72 0.85 10.33
N GLN A 126 -0.09 1.87 10.01
CA GLN A 126 -1.54 1.74 9.94
C GLN A 126 -1.97 0.75 8.84
N ALA A 127 -1.43 0.88 7.63
CA ALA A 127 -1.76 -0.01 6.52
C ALA A 127 -1.44 -1.48 6.82
N LEU A 128 -0.27 -1.73 7.44
CA LEU A 128 0.15 -3.06 7.89
C LEU A 128 -0.77 -3.59 9.00
N GLY A 129 -1.14 -2.75 9.96
CA GLY A 129 -2.09 -3.11 11.01
C GLY A 129 -3.45 -3.55 10.44
N LEU A 130 -3.97 -2.80 9.47
CA LEU A 130 -5.23 -3.10 8.77
C LEU A 130 -5.12 -4.40 7.95
N ALA A 131 -4.02 -4.61 7.23
CA ALA A 131 -3.80 -5.83 6.44
C ALA A 131 -3.74 -7.09 7.33
N VAL A 132 -2.98 -7.04 8.42
CA VAL A 132 -2.85 -8.16 9.36
C VAL A 132 -4.19 -8.44 10.05
N HIS A 133 -4.94 -7.40 10.42
CA HIS A 133 -6.26 -7.57 11.01
C HIS A 133 -7.23 -8.24 10.03
N GLY A 134 -7.27 -7.77 8.78
CA GLY A 134 -8.08 -8.35 7.70
C GLY A 134 -7.76 -9.83 7.48
N ALA A 135 -6.49 -10.18 7.34
CA ALA A 135 -6.05 -11.56 7.13
C ALA A 135 -6.49 -12.50 8.27
N ARG A 136 -6.41 -12.05 9.53
CA ARG A 136 -6.88 -12.83 10.70
C ARG A 136 -8.39 -13.02 10.72
N CYS A 137 -9.15 -12.00 10.33
CA CYS A 137 -10.59 -12.08 10.25
C CYS A 137 -11.03 -13.05 9.14
N SER A 138 -10.40 -12.98 7.97
CA SER A 138 -10.66 -13.90 6.86
C SER A 138 -10.31 -15.35 7.18
N SER A 139 -9.18 -15.60 7.88
CA SER A 139 -8.81 -16.96 8.28
C SER A 139 -9.79 -17.57 9.30
N ARG A 140 -10.33 -16.76 10.23
CA ARG A 140 -11.33 -17.20 11.21
C ARG A 140 -12.71 -17.39 10.61
N ALA A 141 -13.06 -16.64 9.56
CA ALA A 141 -14.34 -16.73 8.89
C ALA A 141 -14.45 -17.92 7.92
N ASN A 142 -13.38 -18.70 7.70
CA ASN A 142 -13.42 -19.89 6.86
C ASN A 142 -14.34 -20.97 7.49
N PRO A 143 -15.50 -21.30 6.88
CA PRO A 143 -16.48 -22.22 7.46
C PRO A 143 -16.02 -23.69 7.46
N ARG A 144 -14.84 -24.00 6.89
CA ARG A 144 -14.20 -25.32 7.00
C ARG A 144 -13.33 -25.49 8.24
N ALA A 145 -13.12 -24.44 9.05
CA ALA A 145 -12.45 -24.55 10.34
C ALA A 145 -13.47 -24.99 11.39
N THR A 146 -13.53 -26.29 11.66
CA THR A 146 -14.39 -26.89 12.70
C THR A 146 -13.93 -26.44 14.09
N ARG A 147 -14.38 -25.27 14.56
CA ARG A 147 -14.62 -24.93 15.98
C ARG A 147 -15.24 -23.53 16.13
N PRO A 148 -16.46 -23.40 16.65
CA PRO A 148 -17.12 -22.10 16.81
C PRO A 148 -16.62 -21.39 18.07
N GLY A 149 -15.68 -20.46 17.90
CA GLY A 149 -15.33 -19.45 18.91
C GLY A 149 -16.13 -18.17 18.67
N ARG A 150 -17.23 -18.01 19.43
CA ARG A 150 -18.20 -16.90 19.40
C ARG A 150 -17.50 -15.53 19.46
N CYS A 151 -17.53 -14.75 18.37
CA CYS A 151 -17.10 -13.35 18.37
C CYS A 151 -18.32 -12.46 18.67
N MET A 152 -18.43 -11.96 19.91
CA MET A 152 -19.44 -10.97 20.29
C MET A 152 -19.11 -9.62 19.67
N SER A 153 -19.99 -9.13 18.80
CA SER A 153 -20.06 -7.73 18.41
C SER A 153 -20.40 -6.86 19.61
N ARG A 154 -19.57 -5.86 19.93
CA ARG A 154 -20.03 -4.67 20.65
C ARG A 154 -20.00 -3.49 19.70
N ARG A 155 -21.19 -3.14 19.21
CA ARG A 155 -21.53 -1.75 18.87
C ARG A 155 -21.99 -1.09 20.15
N ARG A 156 -21.39 0.03 20.53
CA ARG A 156 -22.07 1.21 21.05
C ARG A 156 -21.29 2.42 20.60
#